data_AF-A0A0Q7NNG7-F1
#
_entry.id   AF-A0A0Q7NNG7-F1
#
_cell.length_a   1.000
_cell.length_b   1.000
_cell.length_c   1.000
_cell.angle_alpha   90.00
_cell.angle_beta   90.00
_cell.angle_gamma   90.00
#
_symmetry.space_group_name_H-M   'P 1'
#
loop_
_entity.id
_entity.type
_entity.pdbx_description
1 polymer ?
#
loop_
_entity_poly.entity_id
_entity_poly.type
_entity_poly.pdbx_seq_one_letter_code
_entity_poly.pdbx_strand_id
1 'polypeptide(L)' 'MTGDVVNLRQFRKQKARTEKDRTADQNRISFGRTKAEKQLTQTLNDKASKALDQGKREKPVGPDKGE' A
#
# COMPACT_ATOMS: atom_id res chain seq x y z
N MET A 1 -16.94 0.62 50.48
CA MET A 1 -16.44 -0.08 49.28
C MET A 1 -16.79 0.76 48.07
N THR A 2 -15.82 1.48 47.54
CA THR A 2 -15.98 2.30 46.33
C THR A 2 -15.95 1.36 45.13
N GLY A 3 -17.10 1.18 44.48
CA GLY A 3 -17.19 0.35 43.28
C GLY A 3 -16.41 0.99 42.13
N ASP A 4 -15.43 0.27 41.58
CA ASP A 4 -14.68 0.72 40.42
C ASP A 4 -15.63 0.85 39.20
N VAL A 5 -15.91 2.08 38.80
CA VAL A 5 -16.71 2.36 37.61
C VAL A 5 -15.85 2.13 36.38
N VAL A 6 -15.91 0.92 35.82
CA VAL A 6 -15.14 0.56 34.64
C VAL A 6 -15.75 1.18 33.39
N ASN A 7 -15.01 2.04 32.69
CA ASN A 7 -15.48 2.65 31.44
C ASN A 7 -15.46 1.64 30.28
N LEU A 8 -16.61 1.01 30.04
CA LEU A 8 -16.79 0.04 28.96
C LEU A 8 -16.47 0.59 27.56
N ARG A 9 -16.61 1.90 27.32
CA ARG A 9 -16.25 2.50 26.01
C ARG A 9 -14.74 2.46 25.78
N GLN A 10 -13.96 2.80 26.80
CA GLN A 10 -12.49 2.75 26.72
C GLN A 10 -12.01 1.31 26.56
N PHE A 11 -12.59 0.38 27.31
CA PHE A 11 -12.28 -1.05 27.18
C PHE A 11 -12.55 -1.58 25.77
N ARG A 12 -13.73 -1.30 25.20
CA ARG A 12 -14.07 -1.69 23.81
C ARG A 12 -13.11 -1.07 22.80
N LYS A 13 -12.74 0.21 22.98
CA LYS A 13 -11.78 0.91 22.12
C LYS A 13 -10.39 0.28 22.18
N GLN A 14 -9.93 -0.09 23.37
CA GLN A 14 -8.65 -0.76 23.54
C GLN A 14 -8.67 -2.15 22.90
N LYS A 15 -9.72 -2.94 23.11
CA LYS A 15 -9.91 -4.24 22.46
C LYS A 15 -9.83 -4.11 20.92
N ALA A 16 -10.58 -3.17 20.34
CA ALA A 16 -10.55 -2.92 18.90
C ALA A 16 -9.17 -2.49 18.38
N ARG A 17 -8.38 -1.73 19.17
CA ARG A 17 -6.99 -1.40 18.82
C ARG A 17 -6.11 -2.64 18.82
N THR A 18 -6.18 -3.46 19.88
CA THR A 18 -5.38 -4.68 19.98
C THR A 18 -5.68 -5.69 18.89
N GLU A 19 -6.95 -5.82 18.47
CA GLU A 19 -7.34 -6.68 17.35
C GLU A 19 -6.74 -6.17 16.03
N LYS A 20 -6.78 -4.85 15.78
CA LYS A 20 -6.14 -4.24 14.62
C LYS A 20 -4.63 -4.48 14.61
N ASP A 21 -3.96 -4.32 15.75
CA ASP A 21 -2.51 -4.54 15.87
C ASP A 21 -2.15 -6.01 15.55
N ARG A 22 -2.91 -6.97 16.08
CA ARG A 22 -2.73 -8.40 15.75
C ARG A 22 -2.92 -8.69 14.26
N THR A 23 -3.95 -8.10 13.64
CA THR A 23 -4.13 -8.27 12.18
C THR A 23 -2.99 -7.64 11.39
N ALA A 24 -2.43 -6.52 11.86
CA ALA A 24 -1.26 -5.90 11.24
C ALA A 24 -0.01 -6.78 11.36
N ASP A 25 0.22 -7.40 12.52
CA ASP A 25 1.30 -8.38 12.72
C ASP A 25 1.14 -9.59 11.81
N GLN A 26 -0.06 -10.17 11.74
CA GLN A 26 -0.36 -11.28 10.83
C GLN A 26 -0.12 -10.87 9.37
N ASN A 27 -0.52 -9.66 8.98
CA ASN A 27 -0.28 -9.17 7.62
C ASN A 27 1.21 -8.95 7.32
N ARG A 28 2.03 -8.54 8.32
CA ARG A 28 3.50 -8.44 8.17
C ARG A 28 4.11 -9.82 7.92
N ILE A 29 3.66 -10.84 8.63
CA ILE A 29 4.12 -12.23 8.47
C ILE A 29 3.65 -12.79 7.11
N SER A 30 2.34 -12.71 6.82
CA SER A 30 1.73 -13.35 5.66
C SER A 30 2.13 -12.71 4.33
N PHE A 31 2.30 -11.39 4.29
CA PHE A 31 2.57 -10.68 3.03
C PHE A 31 4.00 -10.19 2.91
N GLY A 32 4.80 -10.24 3.98
CA GLY A 32 6.23 -9.91 3.99
C GLY A 32 6.60 -8.45 3.68
N ARG A 33 5.64 -7.63 3.22
CA ARG A 33 5.83 -6.22 2.90
C ARG A 33 4.72 -5.37 3.50
N THR A 34 5.11 -4.26 4.12
CA THR A 34 4.17 -3.29 4.67
C THR A 34 3.47 -2.50 3.57
N LYS A 35 2.33 -1.86 3.88
CA LYS A 35 1.64 -0.97 2.93
C LYS A 35 2.53 0.16 2.44
N ALA A 36 3.38 0.71 3.32
CA ALA A 36 4.31 1.77 3.01
C ALA A 36 5.37 1.31 2.00
N GLU A 37 5.95 0.13 2.19
CA GLU A 37 6.91 -0.46 1.24
C GLU A 37 6.26 -0.74 -0.11
N LYS A 38 5.04 -1.31 -0.13
CA LYS A 38 4.30 -1.53 -1.37
C LYS A 38 4.09 -0.22 -2.12
N GLN A 39 3.64 0.83 -1.42
CA GLN A 39 3.45 2.14 -2.02
C GLN A 39 4.75 2.72 -2.58
N LEU A 40 5.84 2.64 -1.81
CA LEU A 40 7.16 3.10 -2.26
C LEU A 40 7.58 2.38 -3.55
N THR A 41 7.51 1.05 -3.57
CA THR A 41 7.86 0.27 -4.77
C THR A 41 6.98 0.62 -5.96
N GLN A 42 5.67 0.81 -5.76
CA GLN A 42 4.76 1.23 -6.82
C GLN A 42 5.14 2.60 -7.37
N THR A 43 5.39 3.59 -6.51
CA THR A 43 5.79 4.93 -6.95
C THR A 43 7.12 4.95 -7.70
N LEU A 44 8.08 4.11 -7.28
CA LEU A 44 9.37 3.97 -7.98
C LEU A 44 9.18 3.34 -9.37
N ASN A 45 8.36 2.29 -9.46
CA ASN A 45 8.03 1.64 -10.73
C ASN A 45 7.29 2.59 -11.68
N ASP A 46 6.33 3.36 -11.16
CA ASP A 46 5.58 4.35 -11.93
C ASP A 46 6.49 5.49 -12.42
N LYS A 47 7.48 5.89 -11.62
CA LYS A 47 8.49 6.87 -12.05
C LYS A 47 9.38 6.30 -13.14
N ALA A 48 9.81 5.03 -13.00
CA ALA A 48 10.64 4.36 -13.99
C ALA A 48 9.89 4.19 -15.33
N SER A 49 8.62 3.76 -15.30
CA SER A 49 7.80 3.63 -16.51
C SER A 49 7.62 4.98 -17.21
N LYS A 50 7.26 6.03 -16.46
CA LYS A 50 7.14 7.38 -17.01
C LYS A 50 8.45 7.90 -17.62
N ALA A 51 9.59 7.63 -16.99
CA ALA A 51 10.88 8.02 -17.53
C ALA A 51 11.20 7.28 -18.84
N LEU A 52 10.87 5.99 -18.94
CA LEU A 52 11.03 5.21 -20.17
C LEU A 52 10.09 5.72 -21.27
N ASP A 53 8.85 6.05 -20.95
CA ASP A 53 7.89 6.56 -21.91
C ASP A 53 8.25 7.96 -22.40
N GLN A 54 8.76 8.84 -21.54
CA GLN A 54 9.30 10.15 -21.96
C GLN A 54 10.54 10.02 -22.86
N GLY A 55 11.35 8.97 -22.63
CA GLY A 55 12.53 8.67 -23.43
C GLY A 55 12.23 7.95 -24.75
N LYS A 56 11.00 7.43 -24.95
CA LYS A 56 10.60 6.82 -26.21
C LYS A 56 10.52 7.89 -27.28
N ARG A 57 11.46 7.83 -28.22
CA ARG A 57 11.32 8.47 -29.52
C ARG A 57 10.40 7.60 -30.36
N GLU A 58 9.27 8.14 -30.78
CA GLU A 58 8.47 7.51 -31.83
C GLU A 58 9.41 7.26 -33.01
N LYS A 59 9.59 5.97 -33.37
CA LYS A 59 10.20 5.69 -34.68
C LYS A 59 9.26 6.32 -35.69
N PRO A 60 9.75 7.17 -36.62
CA PRO A 60 8.90 7.62 -37.70
C PRO A 60 8.36 6.35 -38.35
N VAL A 61 7.03 6.21 -38.34
CA VAL A 61 6.32 5.19 -39.11
C VAL A 61 6.83 5.37 -40.54
N GLY A 62 7.72 4.47 -40.96
CA GLY A 62 8.16 4.42 -42.35
C GLY A 62 6.93 4.23 -43.22
N PRO A 63 6.90 4.83 -44.42
CA PRO A 63 5.69 4.93 -45.20
C PRO A 63 5.13 3.53 -45.44
N ASP A 64 3.85 3.39 -45.11
CA ASP A 64 3.01 2.28 -45.54
C ASP A 64 3.14 2.20 -47.07
N LYS A 65 3.94 1.25 -47.55
CA LYS A 65 4.04 0.98 -48.98
C LYS A 65 2.81 0.18 -49.33
N GLY A 66 1.91 0.84 -50.06
CA GLY A 66 0.74 0.21 -50.65
C GLY A 66 1.11 -1.00 -51.50
N GLU A 67 0.21 -1.97 -51.44
CA GLU A 67 -0.22 -2.80 -52.57
C GLU A 67 -1.72 -2.60 -52.75
#